data_AF-A0A925LYL3-F1
#
_entry.id   AF-A0A925LYL3-F1
#
_cell.length_a   1.000
_cell.length_b   1.000
_cell.length_c   1.000
_cell.angle_alpha   90.00
_cell.angle_beta   90.00
_cell.angle_gamma   90.00
#
_symmetry.space_group_name_H-M   'P 1'
#
loop_
_entity.id
_entity.type
_entity.pdbx_description
1 polymer ?
#
loop_
_entity_poly.entity_id
_entity_poly.type
_entity_poly.pdbx_seq_one_letter_code
_entity_poly.pdbx_strand_id
1 'polypeptide(L)'
;MPVKNLLAAPKKIVGMMWLLSLGLHSVVLMLPVTSEPPIAEKPVRLVNVSNQPVVPAVKTVQQPAVKTPATQKPAVPPPTVPARRKVSSPQTSVLSQPKPPMPKPSAQPSAKPVPPVLPKVEKVIADFSETAKAQPGCKANEECWQLDETQWRVVAKKLTENLEAQSYRVSKLDGLEDETGMGIYRVVARDGKNTFLHLLLTDRGTVYVLDPNQLTRTQLEQRMAS
;
A
#
# COMPACT_ATOMS: atom_id res chain seq x y z
N MET A 1 10.43 -14.37 -49.74
CA MET A 1 9.51 -15.52 -49.71
C MET A 1 8.31 -15.16 -48.85
N PRO A 2 7.07 -15.19 -49.35
CA PRO A 2 5.90 -14.84 -48.56
C PRO A 2 5.34 -16.06 -47.81
N VAL A 3 5.26 -15.97 -46.48
CA VAL A 3 4.57 -16.96 -45.63
C VAL A 3 3.10 -16.55 -45.57
N LYS A 4 2.27 -17.14 -46.42
CA LYS A 4 0.81 -17.04 -46.33
C LYS A 4 0.28 -18.36 -45.82
N ASN A 5 -0.02 -18.44 -44.52
CA ASN A 5 -0.85 -19.48 -43.92
C ASN A 5 -1.42 -18.94 -42.60
N LEU A 6 -2.47 -18.12 -42.68
CA LEU A 6 -3.30 -17.82 -41.52
C LEU A 6 -4.52 -18.74 -41.55
N LEU A 7 -4.68 -19.48 -40.46
CA LEU A 7 -5.72 -20.47 -40.22
C LEU A 7 -7.12 -19.92 -40.52
N ALA A 8 -7.82 -20.58 -41.43
CA ALA A 8 -9.27 -20.48 -41.52
C ALA A 8 -9.88 -21.26 -40.34
N ALA A 9 -10.32 -20.55 -39.30
CA ALA A 9 -11.10 -21.17 -38.23
C ALA A 9 -12.49 -21.56 -38.75
N PRO A 10 -13.00 -22.77 -38.43
CA PRO A 10 -14.30 -23.22 -38.90
C PRO A 10 -15.43 -22.41 -38.25
N LYS A 11 -16.21 -21.71 -39.08
CA LYS A 11 -17.36 -20.84 -38.71
C LYS A 11 -18.38 -21.47 -37.75
N LYS A 12 -18.39 -22.80 -37.58
CA LYS A 12 -19.34 -23.51 -36.72
C LYS A 12 -19.11 -23.31 -35.21
N ILE A 13 -17.89 -22.97 -34.78
CA ILE A 13 -17.57 -22.86 -33.34
C ILE A 13 -18.03 -21.53 -32.75
N VAL A 14 -18.01 -20.44 -33.53
CA VAL A 14 -18.39 -19.10 -33.07
C VAL A 14 -19.87 -19.00 -32.69
N GLY A 15 -20.75 -19.72 -33.40
CA GLY A 15 -22.19 -19.73 -33.08
C GLY A 15 -22.52 -20.39 -31.74
N MET A 16 -21.78 -21.43 -31.36
CA MET A 16 -22.07 -22.20 -30.13
C MET A 16 -21.64 -21.44 -28.86
N MET A 17 -20.58 -20.63 -28.93
CA MET A 17 -20.17 -19.77 -27.80
C MET A 17 -21.18 -18.65 -27.52
N TRP A 18 -21.90 -18.14 -28.54
CA TRP A 18 -22.89 -17.09 -28.33
C TRP A 18 -24.10 -17.59 -27.53
N LEU A 19 -24.59 -18.80 -27.80
CA LEU A 19 -25.71 -19.40 -27.08
C LEU A 19 -25.38 -19.72 -25.61
N LEU A 20 -24.14 -20.15 -25.32
CA LEU A 20 -23.67 -20.39 -23.96
C LEU A 20 -23.64 -19.10 -23.12
N SER A 21 -23.38 -17.94 -23.74
CA SER A 21 -23.38 -16.65 -23.06
C SER A 21 -24.79 -16.21 -22.65
N LEU A 22 -25.80 -16.38 -23.50
CA LEU A 22 -27.20 -16.03 -23.17
C LEU A 22 -27.79 -16.93 -22.07
N GLY A 23 -27.42 -18.21 -22.06
CA GLY A 23 -27.88 -19.14 -21.01
C GLY A 23 -27.41 -18.74 -19.62
N LEU A 24 -26.15 -18.30 -19.47
CA LEU A 24 -25.58 -17.98 -18.16
C LEU A 24 -26.20 -16.72 -17.53
N HIS A 25 -26.58 -15.73 -18.33
CA HIS A 25 -27.22 -14.51 -17.83
C HIS A 25 -28.67 -14.76 -17.37
N SER A 26 -29.37 -15.72 -17.98
CA SER A 26 -30.76 -16.04 -17.61
C SER A 26 -30.88 -16.70 -16.22
N VAL A 27 -29.84 -17.43 -15.79
CA VAL A 27 -29.84 -18.11 -14.48
C VAL A 27 -29.70 -17.11 -13.33
N VAL A 28 -29.02 -15.97 -13.53
CA VAL A 28 -28.84 -14.94 -12.49
C VAL A 28 -30.15 -14.22 -12.16
N LEU A 29 -31.07 -14.08 -13.13
CA LEU A 29 -32.37 -13.43 -12.90
C LEU A 29 -33.42 -14.33 -12.23
N MET A 30 -33.18 -15.64 -12.19
CA MET A 30 -34.07 -16.61 -11.54
C MET A 30 -33.68 -16.91 -10.09
N LEU A 31 -32.61 -16.28 -9.57
CA LEU A 31 -32.31 -16.34 -8.14
C LEU A 31 -33.34 -15.48 -7.41
N PRO A 32 -34.19 -16.07 -6.55
CA PRO A 32 -35.12 -15.30 -5.74
C PRO A 32 -34.30 -14.33 -4.89
N VAL A 33 -34.55 -13.04 -5.06
CA VAL A 33 -34.04 -12.02 -4.14
C VAL A 33 -34.68 -12.33 -2.80
N THR A 34 -33.95 -13.02 -1.94
CA THR A 34 -34.30 -13.20 -0.54
C THR A 34 -34.30 -11.80 0.06
N SER A 35 -35.47 -11.15 0.07
CA SER A 35 -35.68 -9.90 0.79
C SER A 35 -35.39 -10.18 2.26
N GLU A 36 -34.23 -9.74 2.71
CA GLU A 36 -33.85 -9.78 4.11
C GLU A 36 -34.97 -9.08 4.91
N PRO A 37 -35.53 -9.73 5.94
CA PRO A 37 -36.61 -9.14 6.70
C PRO A 37 -36.13 -7.83 7.35
N PRO A 38 -36.96 -6.78 7.38
CA PRO A 38 -36.59 -5.55 8.06
C PRO A 38 -36.25 -5.90 9.51
N ILE A 39 -35.01 -5.61 9.90
CA ILE A 39 -34.57 -5.68 11.28
C ILE A 39 -35.53 -4.81 12.08
N ALA A 40 -36.33 -5.45 12.93
CA ALA A 40 -37.18 -4.78 13.88
C ALA A 40 -36.31 -3.88 14.76
N GLU A 41 -36.33 -2.58 14.47
CA GLU A 41 -35.76 -1.57 15.35
C GLU A 41 -36.41 -1.72 16.72
N LYS A 42 -35.58 -2.08 17.68
CA LYS A 42 -35.94 -2.14 19.10
C LYS A 42 -36.39 -0.74 19.50
N PRO A 43 -37.62 -0.54 20.02
CA PRO A 43 -38.06 0.78 20.44
C PRO A 43 -37.15 1.24 21.58
N VAL A 44 -36.29 2.22 21.27
CA VAL A 44 -35.53 2.97 22.25
C VAL A 44 -36.56 3.68 23.12
N ARG A 45 -36.70 3.23 24.37
CA ARG A 45 -37.43 3.96 25.40
C ARG A 45 -36.82 5.35 25.51
N LEU A 46 -37.52 6.35 24.96
CA LEU A 46 -37.30 7.75 25.28
C LEU A 46 -37.62 7.93 26.77
N VAL A 47 -36.59 7.90 27.61
CA VAL A 47 -36.71 8.40 28.97
C VAL A 47 -36.68 9.92 28.86
N ASN A 48 -37.87 10.51 28.92
CA ASN A 48 -38.09 11.94 29.03
C ASN A 48 -37.57 12.41 30.42
N VAL A 49 -36.30 12.80 30.50
CA VAL A 49 -35.78 13.59 31.63
C VAL A 49 -35.81 15.05 31.22
N SER A 50 -36.97 15.66 31.43
CA SER A 50 -37.14 17.10 31.50
C SER A 50 -36.40 17.61 32.73
N ASN A 51 -35.21 18.20 32.53
CA ASN A 51 -34.64 19.18 33.44
C ASN A 51 -34.04 20.29 32.58
N GLN A 52 -34.83 21.35 32.40
CA GLN A 52 -34.44 22.60 31.79
C GLN A 52 -33.98 23.55 32.90
N PRO A 53 -32.69 23.92 32.97
CA PRO A 53 -32.27 25.08 33.74
C PRO A 53 -32.40 26.33 32.87
N VAL A 54 -33.15 27.29 33.42
CA VAL A 54 -33.30 28.67 32.96
C VAL A 54 -31.95 29.29 32.61
N VAL A 55 -31.86 29.87 31.42
CA VAL A 55 -30.72 30.66 30.95
C VAL A 55 -30.69 32.01 31.68
N PRO A 56 -29.58 32.41 32.33
CA PRO A 56 -29.29 33.81 32.54
C PRO A 56 -28.43 34.32 31.37
N ALA A 57 -28.98 35.30 30.64
CA ALA A 57 -28.23 36.06 29.65
C ALA A 57 -27.22 36.98 30.35
N VAL A 58 -25.90 36.72 30.25
CA VAL A 58 -24.88 37.68 30.69
C VAL A 58 -23.59 37.61 29.85
N LYS A 59 -23.35 38.72 29.15
CA LYS A 59 -22.11 39.41 28.77
C LYS A 59 -21.05 38.71 27.91
N THR A 60 -20.97 39.23 26.69
CA THR A 60 -19.78 39.50 25.89
C THR A 60 -18.53 39.74 26.76
N VAL A 61 -17.61 38.79 26.76
CA VAL A 61 -16.25 38.97 27.29
C VAL A 61 -15.33 39.25 26.11
N GLN A 62 -14.62 40.37 26.22
CA GLN A 62 -13.62 40.88 25.28
C GLN A 62 -12.53 39.85 24.98
N GLN A 63 -12.22 39.70 23.69
CA GLN A 63 -11.00 39.05 23.20
C GLN A 63 -9.75 39.74 23.75
N PRO A 64 -8.82 39.02 24.39
CA PRO A 64 -7.47 39.52 24.59
C PRO A 64 -6.74 39.60 23.25
N ALA A 65 -6.13 40.76 23.00
CA ALA A 65 -5.32 41.05 21.82
C ALA A 65 -4.19 40.04 21.62
N VAL A 66 -4.06 39.60 20.37
CA VAL A 66 -2.96 38.82 19.81
C VAL A 66 -1.62 39.49 20.15
N LYS A 67 -0.76 38.79 20.91
CA LYS A 67 0.67 39.12 20.99
C LYS A 67 1.42 38.23 20.01
N THR A 68 1.90 38.88 18.95
CA THR A 68 2.82 38.35 17.95
C THR A 68 4.09 37.81 18.62
N PRO A 69 4.46 36.53 18.42
CA PRO A 69 5.77 36.03 18.83
C PRO A 69 6.86 36.62 17.93
N ALA A 70 7.87 37.21 18.56
CA ALA A 70 9.04 37.77 17.90
C ALA A 70 9.88 36.69 17.19
N THR A 71 10.26 36.98 15.95
CA THR A 71 11.24 36.28 15.13
C THR A 71 12.54 36.01 15.91
N GLN A 72 12.79 34.75 16.27
CA GLN A 72 14.10 34.34 16.77
C GLN A 72 15.04 34.09 15.58
N LYS A 73 16.11 34.88 15.56
CA LYS A 73 17.27 34.78 14.67
C LYS A 73 18.00 33.45 14.90
N PRO A 74 18.23 32.62 13.88
CA PRO A 74 19.05 31.42 14.03
C PRO A 74 20.50 31.79 14.36
N ALA A 75 20.99 31.32 15.50
CA ALA A 75 22.40 31.35 15.84
C ALA A 75 23.11 30.21 15.07
N VAL A 76 24.08 30.61 14.26
CA VAL A 76 24.98 29.71 13.52
C VAL A 76 25.86 28.94 14.52
N PRO A 77 25.88 27.60 14.51
CA PRO A 77 26.90 26.85 15.21
C PRO A 77 28.22 26.86 14.41
N PRO A 78 29.38 27.04 15.05
CA PRO A 78 30.68 26.88 14.38
C PRO A 78 30.95 25.39 14.08
N PRO A 79 31.59 25.07 12.94
CA PRO A 79 32.00 23.70 12.65
C PRO A 79 33.24 23.33 13.46
N THR A 80 33.11 22.35 14.35
CA THR A 80 34.26 21.71 15.00
C THR A 80 34.79 20.60 14.09
N VAL A 81 35.93 20.88 13.47
CA VAL A 81 36.82 19.88 12.84
C VAL A 81 37.55 19.12 13.95
N PRO A 82 37.69 17.78 13.85
CA PRO A 82 39.02 17.22 14.02
C PRO A 82 39.44 16.21 12.95
N ALA A 83 40.62 16.51 12.40
CA ALA A 83 41.68 15.68 11.85
C ALA A 83 41.58 14.12 11.84
N ARG A 84 41.74 13.59 10.62
CA ARG A 84 42.84 12.69 10.18
C ARG A 84 43.20 11.50 11.09
N ARG A 85 42.96 10.27 10.60
CA ARG A 85 43.95 9.18 10.65
C ARG A 85 43.96 8.39 9.34
N LYS A 86 45.04 8.58 8.58
CA LYS A 86 45.60 7.56 7.69
C LYS A 86 46.29 6.53 8.58
N VAL A 87 46.00 5.24 8.39
CA VAL A 87 46.94 4.16 8.70
C VAL A 87 46.92 3.19 7.53
N SER A 88 48.12 2.94 7.01
CA SER A 88 48.45 2.03 5.92
C SER A 88 48.52 0.58 6.37
N SER A 89 48.27 -0.31 5.40
CA SER A 89 48.74 -1.68 5.14
C SER A 89 49.56 -2.46 6.20
N PRO A 90 49.46 -3.80 6.17
CA PRO A 90 50.42 -4.53 5.34
C PRO A 90 49.81 -5.61 4.44
N GLN A 91 50.37 -5.71 3.23
CA GLN A 91 50.36 -6.93 2.42
C GLN A 91 50.97 -8.07 3.24
N THR A 92 50.28 -9.20 3.29
CA THR A 92 50.90 -10.48 3.64
C THR A 92 50.86 -11.36 2.39
N SER A 93 52.03 -11.45 1.75
CA SER A 93 52.37 -12.48 0.78
C SER A 93 52.86 -13.69 1.56
N VAL A 94 52.12 -14.81 1.51
CA VAL A 94 52.60 -16.10 2.00
C VAL A 94 52.26 -17.17 0.97
N LEU A 95 53.30 -17.53 0.22
CA LEU A 95 53.81 -18.88 0.04
C LEU A 95 52.83 -19.95 -0.46
N SER A 96 53.03 -20.31 -1.73
CA SER A 96 52.55 -21.53 -2.39
C SER A 96 52.83 -22.77 -1.54
N GLN A 97 51.79 -23.42 -1.02
CA GLN A 97 51.88 -24.76 -0.45
C GLN A 97 51.80 -25.83 -1.55
N PRO A 98 52.45 -26.99 -1.36
CA PRO A 98 52.45 -28.11 -2.30
C PRO A 98 51.06 -28.71 -2.49
N LYS A 99 50.77 -29.10 -3.73
CA LYS A 99 49.52 -29.74 -4.16
C LYS A 99 49.32 -31.09 -3.44
N PRO A 100 48.26 -31.27 -2.65
CA PRO A 100 47.89 -32.56 -2.06
C PRO A 100 47.39 -33.54 -3.14
N PRO A 101 47.48 -34.86 -2.90
CA PRO A 101 47.03 -35.89 -3.83
C PRO A 101 45.53 -35.77 -4.12
N MET A 102 45.15 -36.09 -5.36
CA MET A 102 43.77 -36.05 -5.87
C MET A 102 42.81 -36.75 -4.90
N PRO A 103 41.80 -36.03 -4.38
CA PRO A 103 40.69 -36.67 -3.69
C PRO A 103 39.90 -37.53 -4.66
N LYS A 104 39.51 -38.71 -4.16
CA LYS A 104 38.46 -39.59 -4.69
C LYS A 104 37.30 -38.78 -5.28
N PRO A 105 36.62 -39.25 -6.35
CA PRO A 105 35.44 -38.59 -6.91
C PRO A 105 34.46 -38.21 -5.82
N SER A 106 34.49 -36.93 -5.45
CA SER A 106 33.62 -36.36 -4.43
C SER A 106 32.23 -36.38 -5.01
N ALA A 107 31.29 -36.97 -4.28
CA ALA A 107 29.88 -36.93 -4.64
C ALA A 107 29.51 -35.49 -4.98
N GLN A 108 29.01 -35.30 -6.20
CA GLN A 108 28.56 -34.03 -6.72
C GLN A 108 27.73 -33.33 -5.63
N PRO A 109 28.11 -32.11 -5.19
CA PRO A 109 27.33 -31.39 -4.20
C PRO A 109 25.92 -31.26 -4.74
N SER A 110 24.98 -31.94 -4.09
CA SER A 110 23.56 -31.73 -4.33
C SER A 110 23.34 -30.22 -4.15
N ALA A 111 23.10 -29.53 -5.27
CA ALA A 111 22.95 -28.10 -5.28
C ALA A 111 21.82 -27.77 -4.30
N LYS A 112 22.18 -27.18 -3.15
CA LYS A 112 21.19 -26.66 -2.20
C LYS A 112 20.23 -25.80 -3.02
N PRO A 113 18.90 -26.02 -2.92
CA PRO A 113 17.94 -25.16 -3.59
C PRO A 113 18.25 -23.72 -3.19
N VAL A 114 18.66 -22.90 -4.15
CA VAL A 114 18.82 -21.46 -3.93
C VAL A 114 17.42 -20.97 -3.56
N PRO A 115 17.23 -20.35 -2.37
CA PRO A 115 15.93 -19.82 -2.00
C PRO A 115 15.48 -18.83 -3.09
N PRO A 116 14.22 -18.88 -3.56
CA PRO A 116 13.71 -17.91 -4.49
C PRO A 116 13.90 -16.51 -3.89
N VAL A 117 14.66 -15.67 -4.58
CA VAL A 117 14.89 -14.27 -4.20
C VAL A 117 13.54 -13.57 -4.27
N LEU A 118 13.03 -13.15 -3.11
CA LEU A 118 11.77 -12.45 -3.04
C LEU A 118 11.92 -11.04 -3.64
N PRO A 119 10.92 -10.57 -4.40
CA PRO A 119 10.85 -9.17 -4.78
C PRO A 119 10.79 -8.30 -3.52
N LYS A 120 11.36 -7.09 -3.61
CA LYS A 120 11.17 -6.05 -2.60
C LYS A 120 9.71 -5.56 -2.68
N VAL A 121 9.08 -5.21 -1.56
CA VAL A 121 7.67 -4.75 -1.54
C VAL A 121 7.46 -3.59 -2.52
N GLU A 122 8.44 -2.70 -2.59
CA GLU A 122 8.46 -1.54 -3.48
C GLU A 122 8.32 -1.94 -4.95
N LYS A 123 8.88 -3.10 -5.34
CA LYS A 123 8.77 -3.62 -6.70
C LYS A 123 7.34 -4.10 -7.01
N VAL A 124 6.71 -4.81 -6.07
CA VAL A 124 5.32 -5.30 -6.22
C VAL A 124 4.35 -4.15 -6.46
N ILE A 125 4.62 -3.04 -5.80
CA ILE A 125 3.80 -1.86 -5.82
C ILE A 125 4.06 -1.07 -7.10
N ALA A 126 5.32 -0.98 -7.55
CA ALA A 126 5.64 -0.44 -8.87
C ALA A 126 4.98 -1.25 -10.00
N ASP A 127 5.02 -2.59 -9.93
CA ASP A 127 4.37 -3.47 -10.90
C ASP A 127 2.83 -3.28 -10.91
N PHE A 128 2.23 -3.09 -9.72
CA PHE A 128 0.82 -2.74 -9.61
C PHE A 128 0.52 -1.36 -10.23
N SER A 129 1.35 -0.36 -9.93
CA SER A 129 1.23 0.99 -10.46
C SER A 129 1.24 0.98 -11.99
N GLU A 130 2.15 0.24 -12.59
CA GLU A 130 2.24 0.11 -14.05
C GLU A 130 0.98 -0.56 -14.63
N THR A 131 0.53 -1.66 -14.03
CA THR A 131 -0.64 -2.42 -14.49
C THR A 131 -1.94 -1.63 -14.33
N ALA A 132 -2.06 -0.89 -13.23
CA ALA A 132 -3.23 -0.10 -12.89
C ALA A 132 -3.23 1.29 -13.56
N LYS A 133 -2.19 1.63 -14.33
CA LYS A 133 -1.97 2.95 -14.92
C LYS A 133 -1.91 4.07 -13.88
N ALA A 134 -1.39 3.76 -12.69
CA ALA A 134 -1.19 4.73 -11.65
C ALA A 134 -0.17 5.78 -12.09
N GLN A 135 -0.47 7.04 -11.80
CA GLN A 135 0.43 8.15 -12.03
C GLN A 135 1.20 8.45 -10.75
N PRO A 136 2.41 9.03 -10.83
CA PRO A 136 3.08 9.61 -9.66
C PRO A 136 2.19 10.69 -9.03
N GLY A 137 1.70 10.45 -7.81
CA GLY A 137 0.62 11.26 -7.21
C GLY A 137 1.10 12.45 -6.38
N CYS A 138 2.21 12.28 -5.66
CA CYS A 138 2.70 13.26 -4.69
C CYS A 138 3.91 14.03 -5.22
N LYS A 139 3.72 15.01 -6.12
CA LYS A 139 4.75 15.99 -6.52
C LYS A 139 6.16 15.42 -6.73
N ALA A 140 6.27 14.29 -7.44
CA ALA A 140 7.51 13.55 -7.74
C ALA A 140 8.13 12.68 -6.62
N ASN A 141 7.38 12.35 -5.55
CA ASN A 141 7.79 11.26 -4.65
C ASN A 141 7.54 9.91 -5.34
N GLU A 142 8.63 9.17 -5.62
CA GLU A 142 8.60 7.84 -6.28
C GLU A 142 7.83 6.77 -5.49
N GLU A 143 7.60 7.02 -4.19
CA GLU A 143 6.90 6.11 -3.29
C GLU A 143 5.39 6.40 -3.19
N CYS A 144 4.90 7.39 -3.96
CA CYS A 144 3.51 7.80 -3.93
C CYS A 144 2.85 7.73 -5.31
N TRP A 145 1.74 7.02 -5.34
CA TRP A 145 1.04 6.69 -6.57
C TRP A 145 -0.42 7.09 -6.45
N GLN A 146 -1.00 7.48 -7.57
CA GLN A 146 -2.38 7.93 -7.66
C GLN A 146 -3.10 7.20 -8.80
N LEU A 147 -4.32 6.76 -8.50
CA LEU A 147 -5.25 6.18 -9.46
C LEU A 147 -6.46 7.09 -9.59
N ASP A 148 -7.00 7.23 -10.80
CA ASP A 148 -8.25 7.97 -11.06
C ASP A 148 -9.48 7.27 -10.43
N GLU A 149 -9.32 6.04 -9.94
CA GLU A 149 -10.34 5.31 -9.20
C GLU A 149 -10.68 6.03 -7.89
N THR A 150 -11.96 6.38 -7.72
CA THR A 150 -12.48 7.09 -6.53
C THR A 150 -13.00 6.13 -5.47
N GLN A 151 -13.18 4.85 -5.81
CA GLN A 151 -13.54 3.83 -4.84
C GLN A 151 -12.29 3.25 -4.17
N TRP A 152 -11.78 3.96 -3.17
CA TRP A 152 -10.53 3.57 -2.49
C TRP A 152 -10.56 2.14 -1.94
N ARG A 153 -11.74 1.63 -1.52
CA ARG A 153 -11.92 0.24 -1.07
C ARG A 153 -11.67 -0.78 -2.17
N VAL A 154 -12.03 -0.47 -3.42
CA VAL A 154 -11.77 -1.32 -4.59
C VAL A 154 -10.26 -1.35 -4.88
N VAL A 155 -9.61 -0.19 -4.80
CA VAL A 155 -8.15 -0.10 -4.94
C VAL A 155 -7.45 -0.90 -3.84
N ALA A 156 -7.86 -0.71 -2.58
CA ALA A 156 -7.32 -1.42 -1.44
C ALA A 156 -7.43 -2.94 -1.64
N LYS A 157 -8.61 -3.45 -1.99
CA LYS A 157 -8.83 -4.87 -2.24
C LYS A 157 -7.90 -5.42 -3.32
N LYS A 158 -7.82 -4.77 -4.49
CA LYS A 158 -6.94 -5.22 -5.58
C LYS A 158 -5.47 -5.23 -5.16
N LEU A 159 -5.05 -4.21 -4.42
CA LEU A 159 -3.66 -4.05 -4.01
C LEU A 159 -3.29 -5.05 -2.91
N THR A 160 -4.21 -5.36 -1.98
CA THR A 160 -4.01 -6.44 -1.00
C THR A 160 -3.99 -7.81 -1.65
N GLU A 161 -4.89 -8.09 -2.61
CA GLU A 161 -4.90 -9.36 -3.35
C GLU A 161 -3.59 -9.56 -4.13
N ASN A 162 -3.06 -8.52 -4.75
CA ASN A 162 -1.77 -8.60 -5.46
C ASN A 162 -0.60 -8.84 -4.49
N LEU A 163 -0.58 -8.15 -3.35
CA LEU A 163 0.43 -8.39 -2.31
C LEU A 163 0.36 -9.82 -1.77
N GLU A 164 -0.83 -10.34 -1.50
CA GLU A 164 -1.01 -11.72 -1.03
C GLU A 164 -0.59 -12.75 -2.08
N ALA A 165 -0.87 -12.49 -3.36
CA ALA A 165 -0.40 -13.33 -4.47
C ALA A 165 1.13 -13.40 -4.54
N GLN A 166 1.82 -12.33 -4.12
CA GLN A 166 3.28 -12.29 -3.96
C GLN A 166 3.75 -12.77 -2.59
N SER A 167 2.87 -13.40 -1.83
CA SER A 167 3.11 -14.03 -0.53
C SER A 167 3.52 -13.08 0.60
N TYR A 168 3.05 -11.85 0.53
CA TYR A 168 2.99 -10.96 1.68
C TYR A 168 1.77 -11.32 2.53
N ARG A 169 1.84 -11.06 3.83
CA ARG A 169 0.65 -11.08 4.69
C ARG A 169 0.15 -9.67 4.85
N VAL A 170 -1.12 -9.45 4.57
CA VAL A 170 -1.74 -8.14 4.70
C VAL A 170 -2.80 -8.20 5.77
N SER A 171 -2.76 -7.25 6.70
CA SER A 171 -3.77 -7.12 7.74
C SER A 171 -4.20 -5.66 7.84
N LYS A 172 -5.49 -5.42 7.75
CA LYS A 172 -6.07 -4.09 7.96
C LYS A 172 -5.87 -3.66 9.41
N LEU A 173 -5.57 -2.40 9.63
CA LEU A 173 -5.51 -1.82 10.98
C LEU A 173 -6.86 -1.20 11.32
N ASP A 174 -7.55 -1.81 12.29
CA ASP A 174 -8.86 -1.34 12.76
C ASP A 174 -8.77 0.02 13.47
N GLY A 175 -9.88 0.76 13.48
CA GLY A 175 -9.98 2.06 14.16
C GLY A 175 -9.28 3.23 13.46
N LEU A 176 -8.69 3.00 12.29
CA LEU A 176 -8.06 4.01 11.42
C LEU A 176 -8.80 4.19 10.09
N GLU A 177 -9.85 3.41 9.87
CA GLU A 177 -10.87 3.75 8.88
C GLU A 177 -11.83 4.74 9.52
N ASP A 178 -11.71 5.98 9.10
CA ASP A 178 -12.71 7.00 9.30
C ASP A 178 -13.55 7.18 8.03
N GLU A 179 -14.75 7.73 8.16
CA GLU A 179 -15.65 8.04 7.02
C GLU A 179 -15.02 8.99 5.98
N THR A 180 -13.82 9.49 6.29
CA THR A 180 -13.04 10.43 5.50
C THR A 180 -12.29 9.76 4.34
N GLY A 181 -12.41 8.44 4.18
CA GLY A 181 -11.89 7.71 3.01
C GLY A 181 -10.40 7.35 3.12
N MET A 182 -9.90 7.11 4.33
CA MET A 182 -8.55 6.60 4.57
C MET A 182 -8.58 5.12 4.95
N GLY A 183 -7.58 4.35 4.52
CA GLY A 183 -7.35 2.99 4.97
C GLY A 183 -5.88 2.72 5.19
N ILE A 184 -5.55 2.02 6.28
CA ILE A 184 -4.16 1.63 6.59
C ILE A 184 -4.08 0.11 6.73
N TYR A 185 -3.12 -0.48 6.03
CA TYR A 185 -2.87 -1.91 6.03
C TYR A 185 -1.42 -2.16 6.45
N ARG A 186 -1.23 -3.08 7.39
CA ARG A 186 0.08 -3.63 7.70
C ARG A 186 0.41 -4.71 6.67
N VAL A 187 1.57 -4.57 6.03
CA VAL A 187 2.11 -5.52 5.05
C VAL A 187 3.37 -6.15 5.65
N VAL A 188 3.32 -7.47 5.85
CA VAL A 188 4.42 -8.26 6.41
C VAL A 188 5.08 -9.06 5.28
N ALA A 189 6.34 -8.76 5.01
CA ALA A 189 7.16 -9.52 4.08
C ALA A 189 7.52 -10.90 4.62
N ARG A 190 7.94 -11.83 3.74
CA ARG A 190 8.35 -13.18 4.16
C ARG A 190 9.55 -13.20 5.11
N ASP A 191 10.40 -12.17 5.05
CA ASP A 191 11.53 -11.98 5.97
C ASP A 191 11.11 -11.39 7.32
N GLY A 192 9.81 -11.16 7.54
CA GLY A 192 9.24 -10.62 8.77
C GLY A 192 9.30 -9.10 8.86
N LYS A 193 9.81 -8.39 7.84
CA LYS A 193 9.78 -6.92 7.83
C LYS A 193 8.36 -6.42 7.65
N ASN A 194 8.00 -5.45 8.48
CA ASN A 194 6.71 -4.78 8.42
C ASN A 194 6.84 -3.45 7.67
N THR A 195 5.86 -3.18 6.82
CA THR A 195 5.63 -1.89 6.17
C THR A 195 4.15 -1.57 6.26
N PHE A 196 3.80 -0.31 6.03
CA PHE A 196 2.43 0.18 6.10
C PHE A 196 2.02 0.75 4.76
N LEU A 197 0.95 0.18 4.21
CA LEU A 197 0.27 0.68 3.03
C LEU A 197 -0.82 1.63 3.49
N HIS A 198 -0.70 2.89 3.10
CA HIS A 198 -1.69 3.93 3.35
C HIS A 198 -2.44 4.19 2.06
N LEU A 199 -3.76 4.23 2.14
CA LEU A 199 -4.63 4.67 1.05
C LEU A 199 -5.42 5.90 1.52
N LEU A 200 -5.54 6.87 0.65
CA LEU A 200 -6.29 8.09 0.89
C LEU A 200 -7.12 8.43 -0.35
N LEU A 201 -8.42 8.59 -0.15
CA LEU A 201 -9.30 9.16 -1.17
C LEU A 201 -9.06 10.67 -1.27
N THR A 202 -8.85 11.15 -2.49
CA THR A 202 -8.74 12.56 -2.86
C THR A 202 -9.80 12.94 -3.89
N ASP A 203 -9.90 14.24 -4.17
CA ASP A 203 -10.70 14.79 -5.26
C ASP A 203 -10.28 14.26 -6.65
N ARG A 204 -9.02 13.84 -6.80
CA ARG A 204 -8.45 13.33 -8.06
C ARG A 204 -8.34 11.80 -8.09
N GLY A 205 -8.98 11.10 -7.15
CA GLY A 205 -8.97 9.64 -7.04
C GLY A 205 -8.22 9.12 -5.82
N THR A 206 -7.79 7.87 -5.84
CA THR A 206 -7.16 7.19 -4.70
C THR A 206 -5.65 7.29 -4.77
N VAL A 207 -5.05 7.86 -3.72
CA VAL A 207 -3.61 7.89 -3.51
C VAL A 207 -3.22 6.73 -2.61
N TYR A 208 -2.10 6.08 -2.91
CA TYR A 208 -1.49 5.11 -2.01
C TYR A 208 0.01 5.30 -1.87
N VAL A 209 0.49 5.03 -0.65
CA VAL A 209 1.90 5.21 -0.25
C VAL A 209 2.31 4.05 0.64
N LEU A 210 3.50 3.52 0.40
CA LEU A 210 4.15 2.65 1.39
C LEU A 210 5.14 3.42 2.23
N ASP A 211 5.09 3.18 3.53
CA ASP A 211 6.05 3.71 4.47
C ASP A 211 6.44 2.64 5.51
N PRO A 212 7.70 2.60 5.98
CA PRO A 212 8.07 1.73 7.10
C PRO A 212 7.35 2.11 8.41
N ASN A 213 6.85 3.33 8.53
CA ASN A 213 6.12 3.84 9.70
C ASN A 213 4.63 3.99 9.38
N GLN A 214 3.80 3.84 10.40
CA GLN A 214 2.40 4.18 10.29
C GLN A 214 2.26 5.71 10.31
N LEU A 215 1.78 6.27 9.21
CA LEU A 215 1.52 7.70 9.04
C LEU A 215 0.08 8.03 9.45
N THR A 216 -0.09 9.16 10.12
CA THR A 216 -1.42 9.74 10.32
C THR A 216 -1.92 10.38 9.02
N ARG A 217 -3.23 10.64 8.94
CA ARG A 217 -3.84 11.35 7.82
C ARG A 217 -3.12 12.66 7.51
N THR A 218 -2.88 13.49 8.54
CA THR A 218 -2.20 14.78 8.39
C THR A 218 -0.78 14.64 7.86
N GLN A 219 -0.04 13.62 8.30
CA GLN A 219 1.31 13.35 7.78
C GLN A 219 1.29 12.93 6.31
N LEU A 220 0.32 12.12 5.92
CA LEU A 220 0.13 11.70 4.53
C LEU A 220 -0.24 12.89 3.64
N GLU A 221 -1.22 13.70 4.05
CA GLU A 221 -1.61 14.93 3.35
C GLU A 221 -0.44 15.92 3.24
N GLN A 222 0.36 16.07 4.30
CA GLN A 222 1.55 16.93 4.27
C GLN A 222 2.59 16.43 3.27
N ARG A 223 2.80 15.11 3.19
CA ARG A 223 3.73 14.48 2.23
C ARG A 223 3.25 14.59 0.78
N MET A 224 1.94 14.69 0.57
CA MET A 224 1.34 14.97 -0.74
C MET A 224 1.46 16.44 -1.13
N ALA A 225 1.48 17.33 -0.14
CA ALA A 225 1.56 18.77 -0.33
C ALA A 225 2.98 19.30 -0.52
N SER A 226 4.00 18.59 -0.01
CA SER A 226 5.42 18.88 -0.23
C SER A 226 5.84 18.55 -1.67
#